data_AF-A0A1M3M050-F1
#
_entry.id   AF-A0A1M3M050-F1
#
_cell.length_a   1.000
_cell.length_b   1.000
_cell.length_c   1.000
_cell.angle_alpha   90.00
_cell.angle_beta   90.00
_cell.angle_gamma   90.00
#
_symmetry.space_group_name_H-M   'P 1'
#
loop_
_entity.id
_entity.type
_entity.pdbx_description
1 polymer ?
#
loop_
_entity_poly.entity_id
_entity_poly.type
_entity_poly.pdbx_seq_one_letter_code
_entity_poly.pdbx_strand_id
1 'polypeptide(L)'
;MTRGIAVAFCLVLLSCAANPTVQITEQALGDGESAQRHSRVTIHYSGWLADGTMFDTTRTDGIPQTFTINGGDIIAGLEQGIVGMKSGGRREIVIPPALAYGAKGLSGHIPPNATLRFDVEVVAVTPPRYKNISVDELAKQRGELVLIDIRTPEEWAETGVVSGSILLTAFGKDGKFVREFPLIMNDLVDGNKNVAFICRSGNRSSELARVIAEEGRYKNVYNVVGGIKAWRSAGGAVTFDSVRPLN
;
A
#
# COMPACT_ATOMS: atom_id res chain seq x y z
N MET A 1 -56.37 10.83 -35.52
CA MET A 1 -55.48 9.65 -35.47
C MET A 1 -54.14 10.10 -34.92
N THR A 2 -53.91 9.93 -33.62
CA THR A 2 -52.67 10.36 -32.96
C THR A 2 -52.21 9.21 -32.07
N ARG A 3 -51.19 8.49 -32.53
CA ARG A 3 -50.58 7.36 -31.83
C ARG A 3 -49.61 7.90 -30.80
N GLY A 4 -49.90 7.74 -29.52
CA GLY A 4 -48.96 8.03 -28.44
C GLY A 4 -47.95 6.89 -28.32
N ILE A 5 -46.66 7.19 -28.49
CA ILE A 5 -45.56 6.27 -28.25
C ILE A 5 -45.18 6.36 -26.77
N ALA A 6 -45.34 5.27 -26.04
CA ALA A 6 -44.81 5.15 -24.68
C ALA A 6 -43.33 4.79 -24.75
N VAL A 7 -42.46 5.72 -24.35
CA VAL A 7 -41.02 5.48 -24.19
C VAL A 7 -40.78 4.89 -22.81
N ALA A 8 -40.41 3.61 -22.75
CA ALA A 8 -39.99 2.96 -21.52
C ALA A 8 -38.58 3.44 -21.14
N PHE A 9 -38.49 4.24 -20.08
CA PHE A 9 -37.22 4.61 -19.46
C PHE A 9 -36.67 3.39 -18.69
N CYS A 10 -35.77 2.64 -19.32
CA CYS A 10 -35.00 1.60 -18.64
C CYS A 10 -33.94 2.29 -17.78
N LEU A 11 -34.21 2.44 -16.49
CA LEU A 11 -33.26 2.95 -15.51
C LEU A 11 -32.16 1.88 -15.31
N VAL A 12 -31.06 2.02 -16.05
CA VAL A 12 -29.86 1.21 -15.82
C VAL A 12 -29.25 1.67 -14.50
N LEU A 13 -29.51 0.91 -13.43
CA LEU A 13 -28.76 1.05 -12.18
C LEU A 13 -27.33 0.61 -12.46
N LEU A 14 -26.43 1.57 -12.70
CA LEU A 14 -24.99 1.33 -12.61
C LEU A 14 -24.71 0.89 -11.17
N SER A 15 -24.51 -0.40 -10.98
CA SER A 15 -23.94 -0.95 -9.76
C SER A 15 -22.55 -0.37 -9.58
N CYS A 16 -22.42 0.58 -8.65
CA CYS A 16 -21.15 0.89 -8.02
C CYS A 16 -20.74 -0.37 -7.25
N ALA A 17 -19.97 -1.26 -7.87
CA ALA A 17 -19.34 -2.34 -7.14
C ALA A 17 -18.33 -1.68 -6.19
N ALA A 18 -18.71 -1.53 -4.92
CA ALA A 18 -17.78 -1.17 -3.86
C ALA A 18 -16.63 -2.20 -3.89
N ASN A 19 -15.39 -1.72 -3.84
CA ASN A 19 -14.24 -2.62 -3.75
C ASN A 19 -14.45 -3.56 -2.54
N PRO A 20 -14.21 -4.87 -2.69
CA PRO A 20 -14.41 -5.80 -1.60
C PRO A 20 -13.50 -5.38 -0.44
N THR A 21 -14.06 -5.41 0.77
CA THR A 21 -13.38 -5.07 2.03
C THR A 21 -13.60 -6.19 3.04
N VAL A 22 -12.67 -6.30 3.98
CA VAL A 22 -12.81 -7.19 5.13
C VAL A 22 -13.64 -6.53 6.23
N GLN A 23 -14.33 -7.34 7.03
CA GLN A 23 -14.92 -6.87 8.28
C GLN A 23 -13.93 -7.12 9.41
N ILE A 24 -13.66 -6.10 10.21
CA ILE A 24 -12.67 -6.15 11.29
C ILE A 24 -13.38 -5.87 12.61
N THR A 25 -13.16 -6.75 13.58
CA THR A 25 -13.53 -6.54 14.98
C THR A 25 -12.24 -6.50 15.80
N GLU A 26 -11.92 -5.34 16.36
CA GLU A 26 -10.77 -5.17 17.25
C GLU A 26 -11.05 -5.83 18.59
N GLN A 27 -10.19 -6.78 18.99
CA GLN A 27 -10.29 -7.49 20.27
C GLN A 27 -9.30 -6.91 21.28
N ALA A 28 -8.11 -6.50 20.83
CA ALA A 28 -7.10 -5.84 21.64
C ALA A 28 -6.22 -4.94 20.75
N LEU A 29 -5.95 -3.70 21.16
CA LEU A 29 -5.21 -2.75 20.32
C LEU A 29 -3.72 -3.07 20.20
N GLY A 30 -3.11 -3.64 21.24
CA GLY A 30 -1.65 -3.69 21.38
C GLY A 30 -1.04 -2.29 21.59
N ASP A 31 0.24 -2.25 21.93
CA ASP A 31 0.96 -1.02 22.25
C ASP A 31 2.31 -0.87 21.54
N GLY A 32 2.80 -1.91 20.86
CA GLY A 32 4.06 -1.87 20.13
C GLY A 32 3.97 -1.28 18.71
N GLU A 33 4.96 -1.64 17.89
CA GLU A 33 5.08 -1.17 16.51
C GLU A 33 3.84 -1.50 15.67
N SER A 34 3.45 -0.57 14.80
CA SER A 34 2.26 -0.69 13.94
C SER A 34 2.61 -1.35 12.61
N ALA A 35 1.83 -2.36 12.25
CA ALA A 35 1.88 -3.04 10.97
C ALA A 35 1.53 -2.07 9.84
N GLN A 36 2.48 -1.87 8.93
CA GLN A 36 2.32 -1.05 7.72
C GLN A 36 2.81 -1.80 6.49
N ARG A 37 2.54 -1.26 5.30
CA ARG A 37 3.04 -1.80 4.03
C ARG A 37 4.56 -2.10 4.11
N HIS A 38 4.95 -3.30 3.67
CA HIS A 38 6.32 -3.84 3.72
C HIS A 38 6.86 -4.16 5.13
N SER A 39 6.03 -4.07 6.17
CA SER A 39 6.42 -4.59 7.49
C SER A 39 6.46 -6.11 7.45
N ARG A 40 7.39 -6.68 8.20
CA ARG A 40 7.37 -8.10 8.55
C ARG A 40 6.56 -8.26 9.82
N VAL A 41 5.50 -9.05 9.75
CA VAL A 41 4.57 -9.28 10.87
C VAL A 41 4.63 -10.74 11.28
N THR A 42 4.87 -10.97 12.56
CA THR A 42 4.82 -12.31 13.17
C THR A 42 3.50 -12.43 13.90
N ILE A 43 2.68 -13.41 13.52
CA ILE A 43 1.31 -13.55 14.00
C ILE A 43 1.02 -14.98 14.48
N HIS A 44 0.19 -15.07 15.51
CA HIS A 44 -0.65 -16.23 15.70
C HIS A 44 -1.98 -16.03 14.99
N TYR A 45 -2.56 -17.11 14.48
CA TYR A 45 -3.89 -17.08 13.91
C TYR A 45 -4.59 -18.42 14.00
N SER A 46 -5.90 -18.37 13.83
CA SER A 46 -6.75 -19.53 13.57
C SER A 46 -7.78 -19.13 12.53
N GLY A 47 -8.06 -20.01 11.56
CA GLY A 47 -8.93 -19.76 10.43
C GLY A 47 -10.08 -20.76 10.37
N TRP A 48 -11.29 -20.25 10.14
CA TRP A 48 -12.52 -21.05 10.08
C TRP A 48 -13.35 -20.74 8.84
N LEU A 49 -14.04 -21.77 8.35
CA LEU A 49 -15.17 -21.63 7.42
C LEU A 49 -16.41 -21.12 8.18
N ALA A 50 -17.41 -20.66 7.43
CA ALA A 50 -18.66 -20.13 7.98
C ALA A 50 -19.45 -21.15 8.83
N ASP A 51 -19.29 -22.44 8.55
CA ASP A 51 -19.91 -23.54 9.31
C ASP A 51 -19.18 -23.88 10.63
N GLY A 52 -18.08 -23.18 10.93
CA GLY A 52 -17.26 -23.41 12.12
C GLY A 52 -16.14 -24.43 11.94
N THR A 53 -15.99 -25.03 10.76
CA THR A 53 -14.86 -25.92 10.47
C THR A 53 -13.56 -25.13 10.47
N MET A 54 -12.63 -25.48 11.37
CA MET A 54 -11.28 -24.91 11.37
C MET A 54 -10.46 -25.53 10.24
N PHE A 55 -9.85 -24.71 9.40
CA PHE A 55 -9.03 -25.20 8.28
C PHE A 55 -7.53 -24.98 8.49
N ASP A 56 -7.14 -24.04 9.37
CA ASP A 56 -5.74 -23.75 9.65
C ASP A 56 -5.57 -23.05 11.02
N THR A 57 -4.44 -23.27 11.69
CA THR A 57 -4.08 -22.60 12.95
C THR A 57 -2.59 -22.75 13.28
N THR A 58 -1.99 -21.69 13.81
CA THR A 58 -0.63 -21.73 14.37
C THR A 58 -0.61 -22.04 15.86
N ARG A 59 -1.78 -22.15 16.49
CA ARG A 59 -1.92 -22.29 17.94
C ARG A 59 -1.79 -23.72 18.44
N THR A 60 -1.96 -24.72 17.56
CA THR A 60 -1.78 -26.13 17.92
C THR A 60 -0.35 -26.42 18.36
N ASP A 61 0.62 -25.94 17.58
CA ASP A 61 2.04 -26.20 17.83
C ASP A 61 2.70 -25.03 18.58
N GLY A 62 1.97 -23.92 18.76
CA GLY A 62 2.43 -22.71 19.45
C GLY A 62 3.51 -21.93 18.68
N ILE A 63 3.70 -22.20 17.39
CA ILE A 63 4.73 -21.56 16.56
C ILE A 63 4.08 -20.46 15.71
N PRO A 64 4.31 -19.17 15.98
CA PRO A 64 3.78 -18.10 15.16
C PRO A 64 4.45 -18.06 13.79
N GLN A 65 3.73 -17.61 12.78
CA GLN A 65 4.24 -17.48 11.42
C GLN A 65 4.53 -16.02 11.07
N THR A 66 5.49 -15.82 10.17
CA THR A 66 5.97 -14.49 9.81
C THR A 66 5.77 -14.21 8.32
N PHE A 67 5.16 -13.07 8.01
CA PHE A 67 4.78 -12.68 6.66
C PHE A 67 5.19 -11.23 6.37
N THR A 68 5.32 -10.88 5.09
CA THR A 68 5.54 -9.49 4.66
C THR A 68 4.26 -8.90 4.11
N ILE A 69 3.81 -7.76 4.66
CA ILE A 69 2.59 -7.09 4.20
C ILE A 69 2.78 -6.50 2.79
N ASN A 70 1.87 -6.84 1.88
CA ASN A 70 1.96 -6.60 0.43
C ASN A 70 3.16 -7.33 -0.21
N GLY A 71 3.64 -8.40 0.40
CA GLY A 71 4.64 -9.31 -0.18
C GLY A 71 4.01 -10.38 -1.07
N GLY A 72 2.70 -10.62 -0.95
CA GLY A 72 2.00 -11.71 -1.63
C GLY A 72 2.14 -13.07 -0.91
N ASP A 73 2.63 -13.07 0.33
CA ASP A 73 2.84 -14.28 1.14
C ASP A 73 1.52 -14.89 1.66
N ILE A 74 0.49 -14.04 1.83
CA ILE A 74 -0.83 -14.42 2.39
C ILE A 74 -1.96 -13.82 1.56
N ILE A 75 -3.18 -14.30 1.77
CA ILE A 75 -4.37 -13.82 1.07
C ILE A 75 -4.60 -12.31 1.31
N ALA A 76 -5.05 -11.60 0.27
CA ALA A 76 -5.19 -10.14 0.28
C ALA A 76 -6.09 -9.63 1.42
N GLY A 77 -7.12 -10.37 1.82
CA GLY A 77 -7.98 -9.99 2.94
C GLY A 77 -7.26 -10.00 4.27
N LEU A 78 -6.35 -10.96 4.49
CA LEU A 78 -5.57 -11.04 5.71
C LEU A 78 -4.54 -9.89 5.75
N GLU A 79 -3.90 -9.57 4.62
CA GLU A 79 -3.06 -8.38 4.51
C GLU A 79 -3.85 -7.10 4.84
N GLN A 80 -5.06 -6.93 4.27
CA GLN A 80 -5.92 -5.78 4.56
C GLN A 80 -6.32 -5.70 6.04
N GLY A 81 -6.67 -6.83 6.66
CA GLY A 81 -7.11 -6.86 8.06
C GLY A 81 -5.99 -6.63 9.08
N ILE A 82 -4.75 -6.97 8.74
CA ILE A 82 -3.58 -6.79 9.61
C ILE A 82 -3.01 -5.37 9.55
N VAL A 83 -3.13 -4.65 8.43
CA VAL A 83 -2.65 -3.27 8.34
C VAL A 83 -3.24 -2.43 9.49
N GLY A 84 -2.36 -1.71 10.19
CA GLY A 84 -2.69 -0.89 11.35
C GLY A 84 -2.82 -1.65 12.68
N MET A 85 -2.71 -2.99 12.71
CA MET A 85 -2.55 -3.71 13.98
C MET A 85 -1.20 -3.37 14.62
N LYS A 86 -1.13 -3.36 15.94
CA LYS A 86 0.14 -3.22 16.67
C LYS A 86 0.62 -4.56 17.23
N SER A 87 1.91 -4.65 17.54
CA SER A 87 2.42 -5.76 18.35
C SER A 87 1.65 -5.85 19.68
N GLY A 88 1.25 -7.07 20.05
CA GLY A 88 0.32 -7.35 21.16
C GLY A 88 -1.16 -7.17 20.83
N GLY A 89 -1.49 -6.73 19.62
CA GLY A 89 -2.87 -6.51 19.17
C GLY A 89 -3.54 -7.81 18.69
N ARG A 90 -4.87 -7.86 18.75
CA ARG A 90 -5.68 -8.99 18.33
C ARG A 90 -6.95 -8.54 17.62
N ARG A 91 -7.27 -9.16 16.48
CA ARG A 91 -8.47 -8.88 15.69
C ARG A 91 -9.17 -10.16 15.29
N GLU A 92 -10.49 -10.07 15.18
CA GLU A 92 -11.26 -10.97 14.33
C GLU A 92 -11.44 -10.32 12.96
N ILE A 93 -11.20 -11.09 11.89
CA ILE A 93 -11.23 -10.61 10.51
C ILE A 93 -12.11 -11.56 9.69
N VAL A 94 -13.22 -11.05 9.15
CA VAL A 94 -14.06 -11.79 8.21
C VAL A 94 -13.72 -11.36 6.79
N ILE A 95 -13.30 -12.33 5.99
CA ILE A 95 -12.75 -12.14 4.65
C ILE A 95 -13.72 -12.68 3.61
N PRO A 96 -14.26 -11.83 2.72
CA PRO A 96 -15.12 -12.28 1.64
C PRO A 96 -14.30 -13.09 0.61
N PRO A 97 -14.94 -13.95 -0.19
CA PRO A 97 -14.23 -14.87 -1.08
C PRO A 97 -13.33 -14.17 -2.10
N ALA A 98 -13.72 -12.98 -2.56
CA ALA A 98 -12.95 -12.16 -3.50
C ALA A 98 -11.58 -11.69 -2.96
N LEU A 99 -11.40 -11.69 -1.63
CA LEU A 99 -10.14 -11.38 -0.95
C LEU A 99 -9.48 -12.63 -0.32
N ALA A 100 -10.02 -13.82 -0.59
CA ALA A 100 -9.54 -15.11 -0.13
C ALA A 100 -9.23 -16.03 -1.35
N TYR A 101 -9.81 -17.22 -1.40
CA TYR A 101 -9.54 -18.23 -2.45
C TYR A 101 -10.54 -18.19 -3.63
N GLY A 102 -11.44 -17.19 -3.65
CA GLY A 102 -12.35 -16.91 -4.77
C GLY A 102 -13.22 -18.10 -5.20
N ALA A 103 -13.63 -18.09 -6.47
CA ALA A 103 -14.46 -19.13 -7.07
C ALA A 103 -13.76 -20.49 -7.22
N LYS A 104 -12.43 -20.54 -7.07
CA LYS A 104 -11.67 -21.79 -7.15
C LYS A 104 -11.63 -22.54 -5.81
N GLY A 105 -11.59 -21.80 -4.70
CA GLY A 105 -11.31 -22.39 -3.39
C GLY A 105 -9.89 -22.95 -3.30
N LEU A 106 -9.64 -23.74 -2.26
CA LEU A 106 -8.43 -24.53 -2.06
C LEU A 106 -8.83 -26.00 -1.97
N SER A 107 -8.48 -26.80 -2.98
CA SER A 107 -8.90 -28.20 -3.09
C SER A 107 -8.65 -28.97 -1.79
N GLY A 108 -9.70 -29.63 -1.27
CA GLY A 108 -9.63 -30.46 -0.06
C GLY A 108 -9.67 -29.70 1.27
N HIS A 109 -9.62 -28.37 1.27
CA HIS A 109 -9.56 -27.57 2.50
C HIS A 109 -10.58 -26.42 2.55
N ILE A 110 -10.72 -25.67 1.46
CA ILE A 110 -11.56 -24.46 1.40
C ILE A 110 -12.47 -24.56 0.18
N PRO A 111 -13.80 -24.60 0.36
CA PRO A 111 -14.74 -24.64 -0.75
C PRO A 111 -14.64 -23.42 -1.68
N PRO A 112 -15.05 -23.55 -2.95
CA PRO A 112 -15.33 -22.42 -3.82
C PRO A 112 -16.22 -21.37 -3.16
N ASN A 113 -15.88 -20.09 -3.36
CA ASN A 113 -16.63 -18.94 -2.84
C ASN A 113 -16.82 -18.94 -1.31
N ALA A 114 -15.92 -19.56 -0.55
CA ALA A 114 -15.99 -19.56 0.90
C ALA A 114 -15.62 -18.19 1.50
N THR A 115 -16.45 -17.74 2.44
CA THR A 115 -16.10 -16.65 3.36
C THR A 115 -15.30 -17.24 4.51
N LEU A 116 -14.21 -16.58 4.89
CA LEU A 116 -13.31 -17.05 5.94
C LEU A 116 -13.41 -16.13 7.15
N ARG A 117 -13.34 -16.70 8.35
CA ARG A 117 -13.16 -15.95 9.59
C ARG A 117 -11.78 -16.26 10.15
N PHE A 118 -11.03 -15.24 10.49
CA PHE A 118 -9.74 -15.38 11.17
C PHE A 118 -9.79 -14.72 12.54
N ASP A 119 -9.19 -15.37 13.53
CA ASP A 119 -8.73 -14.73 14.76
C ASP A 119 -7.22 -14.55 14.63
N VAL A 120 -6.74 -13.32 14.73
CA VAL A 120 -5.33 -12.97 14.51
C VAL A 120 -4.79 -12.21 15.70
N GLU A 121 -3.62 -12.60 16.16
CA GLU A 121 -2.86 -11.94 17.21
C GLU A 121 -1.47 -11.61 16.68
N VAL A 122 -1.05 -10.36 16.79
CA VAL A 122 0.27 -9.92 16.34
C VAL A 122 1.25 -10.07 17.49
N VAL A 123 2.21 -10.95 17.32
CA VAL A 123 3.30 -11.16 18.27
C VAL A 123 4.35 -10.07 18.14
N ALA A 124 4.75 -9.75 16.90
CA ALA A 124 5.75 -8.74 16.63
C ALA A 124 5.55 -8.08 15.27
N VAL A 125 5.95 -6.82 15.17
CA VAL A 125 6.05 -6.07 13.93
C VAL A 125 7.46 -5.54 13.79
N THR A 126 8.10 -5.87 12.67
CA THR A 126 9.35 -5.25 12.24
C THR A 126 9.04 -4.32 11.06
N PRO A 127 9.11 -2.99 11.25
CA PRO A 127 8.83 -2.04 10.18
C PRO A 127 9.88 -2.14 9.06
N PRO A 128 9.56 -1.69 7.84
CA PRO A 128 10.54 -1.59 6.77
C PRO A 128 11.65 -0.58 7.13
N ARG A 129 12.79 -0.67 6.44
CA ARG A 129 13.94 0.23 6.69
C ARG A 129 13.70 1.67 6.25
N TYR A 130 12.77 1.91 5.34
CA TYR A 130 12.36 3.26 4.97
C TYR A 130 11.33 3.81 5.96
N LYS A 131 11.22 5.14 6.01
CA LYS A 131 10.27 5.85 6.87
C LYS A 131 9.13 6.43 6.03
N ASN A 132 7.93 6.49 6.59
CA ASN A 132 6.85 7.26 6.00
C ASN A 132 6.94 8.71 6.48
N ILE A 133 6.74 9.67 5.59
CA ILE A 133 6.63 11.10 5.91
C ILE A 133 5.28 11.63 5.41
N SER A 134 4.54 12.31 6.28
CA SER A 134 3.29 12.99 5.89
C SER A 134 3.59 14.22 5.02
N VAL A 135 2.58 14.71 4.30
CA VAL A 135 2.73 15.91 3.47
C VAL A 135 2.99 17.17 4.32
N ASP A 136 2.46 17.21 5.54
CA ASP A 136 2.68 18.32 6.47
C ASP A 136 4.10 18.31 7.04
N GLU A 137 4.63 17.14 7.39
CA GLU A 137 6.03 16.99 7.81
C GLU A 137 6.99 17.27 6.66
N LEU A 138 6.68 16.79 5.46
CA LEU A 138 7.44 17.09 4.24
C LEU A 138 7.54 18.61 4.03
N ALA A 139 6.44 19.35 4.20
CA ALA A 139 6.42 20.80 4.06
C ALA A 139 7.32 21.51 5.09
N LYS A 140 7.39 20.98 6.32
CA LYS A 140 8.24 21.52 7.39
C LYS A 140 9.72 21.19 7.21
N GLN A 141 10.04 20.05 6.59
CA GLN A 141 11.41 19.53 6.49
C GLN A 141 12.02 19.69 5.08
N ARG A 142 11.44 20.51 4.20
CA ARG A 142 11.87 20.68 2.79
C ARG A 142 13.36 20.99 2.61
N GLY A 143 13.97 21.70 3.55
CA GLY A 143 15.39 22.07 3.48
C GLY A 143 16.36 20.96 3.91
N GLU A 144 15.85 19.88 4.52
CA GLU A 144 16.66 18.81 5.13
C GLU A 144 16.65 17.50 4.32
N LEU A 145 15.80 17.42 3.31
CA LEU A 145 15.59 16.24 2.48
C LEU A 145 15.68 16.59 1.00
N VAL A 146 16.26 15.67 0.23
CA VAL A 146 16.24 15.70 -1.23
C VAL A 146 14.96 15.00 -1.67
N LEU A 147 13.99 15.76 -2.19
CA LEU A 147 12.76 15.17 -2.73
C LEU A 147 12.97 14.77 -4.19
N ILE A 148 12.66 13.52 -4.51
CA ILE A 148 12.70 12.98 -5.86
C ILE A 148 11.28 12.61 -6.27
N ASP A 149 10.79 13.22 -7.34
CA ASP A 149 9.51 12.89 -7.96
C ASP A 149 9.73 11.79 -9.00
N ILE A 150 9.18 10.61 -8.72
CA ILE A 150 9.47 9.39 -9.46
C ILE A 150 8.47 9.06 -10.57
N ARG A 151 7.54 10.00 -10.80
CA ARG A 151 6.47 9.86 -11.79
C ARG A 151 6.99 10.05 -13.22
N THR A 152 6.11 9.85 -14.21
CA THR A 152 6.46 10.11 -15.61
C THR A 152 6.32 11.59 -15.95
N PRO A 153 6.96 12.07 -17.03
CA PRO A 153 6.79 13.45 -17.51
C PRO A 153 5.34 13.84 -17.78
N GLU A 154 4.51 12.90 -18.24
CA GLU A 154 3.08 13.15 -18.46
C GLU A 154 2.32 13.40 -17.16
N GLU A 155 2.65 12.65 -16.09
CA GLU A 155 2.05 12.87 -14.78
C GLU A 155 2.46 14.22 -14.17
N TRP A 156 3.71 14.66 -14.41
CA TRP A 156 4.19 15.99 -14.04
C TRP A 156 3.45 17.09 -14.80
N ALA A 157 3.26 16.93 -16.11
CA ALA A 157 2.49 17.87 -16.92
C ALA A 157 1.01 17.94 -16.51
N GLU A 158 0.41 16.83 -16.08
CA GLU A 158 -1.00 16.78 -15.64
C GLU A 158 -1.23 17.52 -14.32
N THR A 159 -0.30 17.40 -13.37
CA THR A 159 -0.57 17.77 -11.97
C THR A 159 0.44 18.71 -11.34
N GLY A 160 1.48 19.09 -12.08
CA GLY A 160 2.62 19.83 -11.57
C GLY A 160 3.50 18.98 -10.67
N VAL A 161 4.57 19.59 -10.17
CA VAL A 161 5.52 18.99 -9.24
C VAL A 161 5.71 19.86 -8.01
N VAL A 162 6.15 19.29 -6.90
CA VAL A 162 6.50 20.10 -5.73
C VAL A 162 7.79 20.87 -6.03
N SER A 163 7.82 22.17 -5.78
CA SER A 163 8.97 23.02 -6.14
C SER A 163 10.28 22.53 -5.51
N GLY A 164 11.35 22.47 -6.32
CA GLY A 164 12.66 21.98 -5.90
C GLY A 164 12.79 20.44 -5.84
N SER A 165 11.81 19.70 -6.36
CA SER A 165 11.97 18.24 -6.52
C SER A 165 12.92 17.92 -7.67
N ILE A 166 13.77 16.91 -7.49
CA ILE A 166 14.49 16.27 -8.60
C ILE A 166 13.49 15.42 -9.37
N LEU A 167 13.40 15.61 -10.68
CA LEU A 167 12.49 14.87 -11.54
C LEU A 167 13.22 13.69 -12.17
N LEU A 168 12.93 12.48 -11.70
CA LEU A 168 13.63 11.27 -12.13
C LEU A 168 12.66 10.09 -12.15
N THR A 169 12.19 9.70 -13.33
CA THR A 169 11.20 8.62 -13.46
C THR A 169 11.79 7.27 -13.05
N ALA A 170 11.20 6.64 -12.03
CA ALA A 170 11.61 5.30 -11.58
C ALA A 170 10.84 4.17 -12.27
N PHE A 171 9.63 4.46 -12.76
CA PHE A 171 8.76 3.46 -13.41
C PHE A 171 8.26 3.99 -14.75
N GLY A 172 8.50 3.25 -15.82
CA GLY A 172 8.05 3.57 -17.17
C GLY A 172 6.52 3.53 -17.32
N LYS A 173 6.03 3.91 -18.51
CA LYS A 173 4.59 3.87 -18.84
C LYS A 173 4.00 2.45 -18.79
N ASP A 174 4.84 1.44 -19.00
CA ASP A 174 4.51 0.03 -18.86
C ASP A 174 4.52 -0.45 -17.40
N GLY A 175 4.80 0.44 -16.45
CA GLY A 175 4.90 0.15 -15.03
C GLY A 175 6.20 -0.55 -14.62
N LYS A 176 7.11 -0.82 -15.56
CA LYS A 176 8.38 -1.49 -15.26
C LYS A 176 9.38 -0.51 -14.65
N PHE A 177 10.22 -1.04 -13.78
CA PHE A 177 11.30 -0.28 -13.18
C PHE A 177 12.32 0.14 -14.23
N VAL A 178 12.72 1.41 -14.21
CA VAL A 178 13.75 1.98 -15.10
C VAL A 178 15.12 1.55 -14.57
N ARG A 179 15.83 0.70 -15.32
CA ARG A 179 17.07 0.05 -14.86
C ARG A 179 18.17 1.05 -14.53
N GLU A 180 18.22 2.16 -15.25
CA GLU A 180 19.22 3.20 -15.09
C GLU A 180 18.94 4.13 -13.90
N PHE A 181 17.75 4.05 -13.29
CA PHE A 181 17.33 4.92 -12.20
C PHE A 181 18.33 4.96 -11.03
N PRO A 182 18.79 3.84 -10.45
CA PRO A 182 19.71 3.89 -9.32
C PRO A 182 21.06 4.53 -9.68
N LEU A 183 21.53 4.31 -10.92
CA LEU A 183 22.79 4.89 -11.40
C LEU A 183 22.68 6.42 -11.46
N ILE A 184 21.64 6.92 -12.12
CA ILE A 184 21.40 8.37 -12.26
C ILE A 184 21.16 9.00 -10.88
N MET A 185 20.37 8.35 -10.02
CA MET A 185 20.11 8.85 -8.66
C MET A 185 21.40 8.97 -7.85
N ASN A 186 22.29 7.97 -7.93
CA ASN A 186 23.54 7.95 -7.18
C ASN A 186 24.54 9.02 -7.61
N ASP A 187 24.46 9.48 -8.87
CA ASP A 187 25.26 10.59 -9.39
C ASP A 187 24.68 11.95 -8.99
N LEU A 188 23.35 12.06 -8.86
CA LEU A 188 22.66 13.30 -8.51
C LEU A 188 22.62 13.57 -7.01
N VAL A 189 22.65 12.52 -6.18
CA VAL A 189 22.38 12.63 -4.73
C VAL A 189 23.49 11.98 -3.91
N ASP A 190 24.09 12.81 -3.05
CA ASP A 190 25.07 12.36 -2.06
C ASP A 190 24.45 11.35 -1.08
N GLY A 191 25.14 10.23 -0.84
CA GLY A 191 24.67 9.14 0.01
C GLY A 191 24.45 9.53 1.49
N ASN A 192 25.08 10.58 2.00
CA ASN A 192 24.83 11.00 3.38
C ASN A 192 23.57 11.88 3.54
N LYS A 193 22.79 12.08 2.47
CA LYS A 193 21.55 12.86 2.50
C LYS A 193 20.33 12.03 2.90
N ASN A 194 19.36 12.73 3.47
CA ASN A 194 18.00 12.22 3.60
C ASN A 194 17.30 12.34 2.25
N VAL A 195 16.71 11.26 1.75
CA VAL A 195 16.00 11.25 0.46
C VAL A 195 14.54 10.90 0.65
N ALA A 196 13.65 11.59 -0.05
CA ALA A 196 12.22 11.27 -0.05
C ALA A 196 11.76 11.01 -1.48
N PHE A 197 10.89 10.02 -1.65
CA PHE A 197 10.28 9.71 -2.93
C PHE A 197 8.80 10.09 -2.92
N ILE A 198 8.37 10.78 -3.97
CA ILE A 198 6.95 11.10 -4.19
C ILE A 198 6.48 10.52 -5.52
N CYS A 199 5.33 9.84 -5.48
CA CYS A 199 4.62 9.39 -6.67
C CYS A 199 3.16 9.88 -6.66
N ARG A 200 2.29 9.32 -7.51
CA ARG A 200 0.88 9.75 -7.58
C ARG A 200 0.12 9.53 -6.25
N SER A 201 0.32 8.38 -5.59
CA SER A 201 -0.47 7.97 -4.41
C SER A 201 0.35 7.40 -3.25
N GLY A 202 1.68 7.41 -3.32
CA GLY A 202 2.57 6.80 -2.33
C GLY A 202 2.93 5.32 -2.59
N ASN A 203 2.17 4.60 -3.41
CA ASN A 203 2.40 3.16 -3.62
C ASN A 203 3.74 2.87 -4.31
N ARG A 204 3.98 3.44 -5.51
CA ARG A 204 5.25 3.28 -6.25
C ARG A 204 6.46 3.77 -5.47
N SER A 205 6.31 4.88 -4.74
CA SER A 205 7.40 5.46 -3.94
C SER A 205 7.72 4.61 -2.72
N SER A 206 6.73 3.96 -2.09
CA SER A 206 6.99 3.02 -1.00
C SER A 206 7.72 1.76 -1.46
N GLU A 207 7.45 1.28 -2.68
CA GLU A 207 8.15 0.13 -3.25
C GLU A 207 9.61 0.48 -3.56
N LEU A 208 9.82 1.63 -4.19
CA LEU A 208 11.17 2.13 -4.43
C LEU A 208 11.92 2.39 -3.12
N ALA A 209 11.27 3.04 -2.15
CA ALA A 209 11.87 3.35 -0.86
C ALA A 209 12.33 2.08 -0.13
N ARG A 210 11.57 0.98 -0.23
CA ARG A 210 11.97 -0.32 0.31
C ARG A 210 13.30 -0.79 -0.29
N VAL A 211 13.39 -0.84 -1.61
CA VAL A 211 14.60 -1.29 -2.32
C VAL A 211 15.80 -0.39 -2.01
N ILE A 212 15.64 0.93 -2.13
CA ILE A 212 16.72 1.89 -1.89
C ILE A 212 17.19 1.91 -0.43
N ALA A 213 16.28 1.69 0.54
CA ALA A 213 16.65 1.59 1.95
C ALA A 213 17.40 0.28 2.29
N GLU A 214 17.18 -0.80 1.54
CA GLU A 214 17.90 -2.06 1.71
C GLU A 214 19.37 -1.94 1.26
N GLU A 215 19.65 -1.14 0.23
CA GLU A 215 21.02 -0.86 -0.26
C GLU A 215 21.89 -0.13 0.78
N GLY A 216 21.28 0.62 1.71
CA GLY A 216 21.98 1.26 2.83
C GLY A 216 22.89 2.44 2.43
N ARG A 217 22.78 2.94 1.19
CA ARG A 217 23.59 4.07 0.70
C ARG A 217 23.19 5.42 1.32
N TYR A 218 21.89 5.61 1.58
CA TYR A 218 21.32 6.89 2.01
C TYR A 218 21.14 6.97 3.53
N LYS A 219 21.40 8.14 4.14
CA LYS A 219 21.27 8.33 5.60
C LYS A 219 19.87 7.97 6.12
N ASN A 220 18.84 8.46 5.45
CA ASN A 220 17.46 8.07 5.67
C ASN A 220 16.72 8.07 4.33
N VAL A 221 15.83 7.10 4.14
CA VAL A 221 14.98 6.98 2.95
C VAL A 221 13.52 7.13 3.38
N TYR A 222 12.79 7.99 2.68
CA TYR A 222 11.40 8.30 3.00
C TYR A 222 10.47 8.03 1.82
N ASN A 223 9.27 7.56 2.15
CA ASN A 223 8.12 7.55 1.25
C ASN A 223 7.16 8.68 1.64
N VAL A 224 6.78 9.53 0.69
CA VAL A 224 5.73 10.54 0.91
C VAL A 224 4.36 9.87 0.88
N VAL A 225 3.72 9.81 2.05
CA VAL A 225 2.41 9.16 2.23
C VAL A 225 1.35 9.85 1.39
N GLY A 226 0.60 9.06 0.61
CA GLY A 226 -0.46 9.56 -0.28
C GLY A 226 0.04 10.33 -1.51
N GLY A 227 1.35 10.53 -1.65
CA GLY A 227 1.99 11.13 -2.82
C GLY A 227 1.52 12.56 -3.14
N ILE A 228 1.63 12.93 -4.41
CA ILE A 228 1.22 14.25 -4.91
C ILE A 228 -0.28 14.51 -4.75
N LYS A 229 -1.12 13.47 -4.74
CA LYS A 229 -2.56 13.59 -4.50
C LYS A 229 -2.83 14.12 -3.09
N ALA A 230 -2.19 13.53 -2.08
CA ALA A 230 -2.31 14.01 -0.71
C ALA A 230 -1.73 15.42 -0.56
N TRP A 231 -0.59 15.70 -1.19
CA TRP A 231 0.04 17.02 -1.15
C TRP A 231 -0.91 18.11 -1.65
N ARG A 232 -1.51 17.90 -2.83
CA ARG A 232 -2.46 18.85 -3.41
C ARG A 232 -3.76 18.95 -2.60
N SER A 233 -4.25 17.82 -2.09
CA SER A 233 -5.46 17.80 -1.25
C SER A 233 -5.27 18.57 0.06
N ALA A 234 -4.04 18.64 0.58
CA ALA A 234 -3.68 19.44 1.74
C ALA A 234 -3.40 20.91 1.41
N GLY A 235 -3.65 21.36 0.16
CA GLY A 235 -3.36 22.73 -0.28
C GLY A 235 -1.89 23.00 -0.61
N GLY A 236 -1.06 21.95 -0.71
CA GLY A 236 0.34 22.07 -1.06
C GLY A 236 0.53 22.63 -2.48
N ALA A 237 1.39 23.64 -2.59
CA ALA A 237 1.68 24.30 -3.87
C ALA A 237 2.44 23.38 -4.83
N VAL A 238 2.15 23.50 -6.12
CA VAL A 238 2.86 22.82 -7.22
C VAL A 238 3.28 23.85 -8.25
N THR A 239 4.35 23.53 -8.99
CA THR A 239 4.82 24.32 -10.14
C THR A 239 4.84 23.46 -11.40
N PHE A 240 4.71 24.11 -12.56
CA PHE A 240 4.84 23.51 -13.89
C PHE A 240 6.13 23.99 -14.59
N ASP A 241 6.82 24.98 -14.03
CA ASP A 241 7.97 25.65 -14.66
C ASP A 241 9.22 24.78 -14.66
N SER A 242 9.29 23.81 -13.74
CA SER A 242 10.41 22.88 -13.56
C SER A 242 10.19 21.52 -14.26
N VAL A 243 9.18 21.38 -15.11
CA VAL A 243 8.89 20.12 -15.83
C VAL A 243 9.79 19.99 -17.07
N ARG A 244 11.10 19.91 -16.85
CA ARG A 244 12.05 19.38 -17.84
C ARG A 244 12.75 18.18 -17.20
N PRO A 245 12.58 16.96 -17.75
CA PRO A 245 13.35 15.81 -17.29
C PRO A 245 14.84 16.14 -17.37
N LEU A 246 15.63 15.67 -16.41
CA LEU A 246 17.08 15.56 -16.62
C LEU A 246 17.26 14.51 -17.73
N ASN A 247 17.70 14.96 -18.90
CA ASN A 247 18.03 14.08 -20.03
C ASN A 247 19.25 13.21 -19.70
#